data_AF-A0A1E3PVX9-F1
#
_entry.id   AF-A0A1E3PVX9-F1
#
_cell.length_a   1.000
_cell.length_b   1.000
_cell.length_c   1.000
_cell.angle_alpha   90.00
_cell.angle_beta   90.00
_cell.angle_gamma   90.00
#
_symmetry.space_group_name_H-M   'P 1'
#
loop_
_entity.id
_entity.type
_entity.pdbx_description
1 polymer ?
#
loop_
_entity_poly.entity_id
_entity_poly.type
_entity_poly.pdbx_seq_one_letter_code
_entity_poly.pdbx_strand_id
1 'polypeptide(L)'
;MDGFDTGTRSAVCGGTTTVVYFAAQEKWDEDVLKVVSDYYAKCASQGGTYSDYGFHLILTNPTPAVLDEQLPILRKEGGISSVKLYMTYDNRQLSDAQIMAVLARTRQLGMTTMIHAENWDMIKFI
;
A
#
# COMPACT_ATOMS: atom_id res chain seq x y z
N MET A 1 -13.79 -1.67 -13.15
CA MET A 1 -13.12 -0.95 -12.05
C MET A 1 -12.54 0.33 -12.66
N ASP A 2 -12.67 1.46 -11.98
CA ASP A 2 -12.14 2.74 -12.48
C ASP A 2 -10.60 2.75 -12.53
N GLY A 3 -10.05 3.50 -13.49
CA GLY A 3 -8.62 3.81 -13.57
C GLY A 3 -8.29 5.13 -12.86
N PHE A 4 -7.03 5.57 -12.95
CA PHE A 4 -6.60 6.85 -12.36
C PHE A 4 -7.31 8.06 -12.99
N ASP A 5 -7.44 8.10 -14.32
CA ASP A 5 -8.27 9.08 -15.06
C ASP A 5 -9.70 9.12 -14.50
N THR A 6 -10.43 8.01 -14.65
CA THR A 6 -11.88 8.04 -14.45
C THR A 6 -12.23 8.21 -12.98
N GLY A 7 -11.41 7.65 -12.08
CA GLY A 7 -11.53 7.81 -10.64
C GLY A 7 -11.29 9.25 -10.18
N THR A 8 -10.19 9.89 -10.61
CA THR A 8 -9.91 11.28 -10.20
C THR A 8 -10.87 12.27 -10.84
N ARG A 9 -11.35 12.03 -12.07
CA ARG A 9 -12.40 12.84 -12.70
C ARG A 9 -13.68 12.83 -11.86
N SER A 10 -14.13 11.64 -11.46
CA SER A 10 -15.30 11.48 -10.60
C SER A 10 -15.10 12.18 -9.24
N ALA A 11 -13.91 12.01 -8.63
CA ALA A 11 -13.55 12.65 -7.36
C ALA A 11 -13.70 14.18 -7.43
N VAL A 12 -13.15 14.82 -8.48
CA VAL A 12 -13.24 16.28 -8.66
C VAL A 12 -14.68 16.72 -8.90
N CYS A 13 -15.47 15.98 -9.70
CA CYS A 13 -16.90 16.27 -9.88
C CYS A 13 -17.68 16.22 -8.56
N GLY A 14 -17.25 15.38 -7.61
CA GLY A 14 -17.81 15.28 -6.25
C GLY A 14 -17.20 16.24 -5.23
N GLY A 15 -16.27 17.13 -5.63
CA GLY A 15 -15.60 18.07 -4.73
C GLY A 15 -14.41 17.51 -3.94
N THR A 16 -13.94 16.30 -4.25
CA THR A 16 -12.72 15.72 -3.67
C THR A 16 -11.50 16.10 -4.51
N THR A 17 -10.55 16.82 -3.92
CA THR A 17 -9.39 17.39 -4.62
C THR A 17 -8.08 16.62 -4.40
N THR A 18 -8.10 15.58 -3.57
CA THR A 18 -6.92 14.74 -3.31
C THR A 18 -7.35 13.30 -3.08
N VAL A 19 -6.67 12.35 -3.72
CA VAL A 19 -6.93 10.91 -3.59
C VAL A 19 -5.67 10.17 -3.17
N VAL A 20 -5.77 9.30 -2.17
CA VAL A 20 -4.64 8.42 -1.78
C VAL A 20 -4.96 6.99 -2.18
N TYR A 21 -4.19 6.46 -3.12
CA TYR A 21 -4.37 5.12 -3.68
C TYR A 21 -3.57 4.08 -2.90
N PHE A 22 -3.79 2.80 -3.23
CA PHE A 22 -2.97 1.70 -2.72
C PHE A 22 -2.05 1.19 -3.83
N ALA A 23 -0.74 1.30 -3.63
CA ALA A 23 0.26 0.57 -4.41
C ALA A 23 0.36 -0.85 -3.84
N ALA A 24 -0.06 -1.85 -4.62
CA ALA A 24 -0.16 -3.22 -4.14
C ALA A 24 1.10 -4.03 -4.45
N GLN A 25 1.80 -4.47 -3.40
CA GLN A 25 2.85 -5.48 -3.49
C GLN A 25 2.22 -6.86 -3.69
N GLU A 26 2.66 -7.60 -4.71
CA GLU A 26 2.32 -9.02 -4.83
C GLU A 26 3.18 -9.87 -3.89
N LYS A 27 2.69 -11.03 -3.46
CA LYS A 27 3.33 -11.82 -2.39
C LYS A 27 4.73 -12.32 -2.73
N TRP A 28 5.06 -12.41 -4.02
CA TRP A 28 6.40 -12.77 -4.52
C TRP A 28 7.30 -11.56 -4.79
N ASP A 29 6.79 -10.33 -4.72
CA ASP A 29 7.61 -9.14 -4.93
C ASP A 29 8.54 -8.93 -3.74
N GLU A 30 9.83 -8.78 -4.02
CA GLU A 30 10.87 -8.50 -3.02
C GLU A 30 11.33 -7.03 -3.03
N ASP A 31 10.93 -6.25 -4.05
CA ASP A 31 11.31 -4.85 -4.24
C ASP A 31 10.08 -3.93 -4.20
N VAL A 32 9.81 -3.37 -3.03
CA VAL A 32 8.69 -2.43 -2.83
C VAL A 32 9.00 -1.03 -3.38
N LEU A 33 10.27 -0.69 -3.62
CA LEU A 33 10.64 0.57 -4.28
C LEU A 33 10.16 0.54 -5.73
N LYS A 34 10.41 -0.58 -6.41
CA LYS A 34 9.92 -0.81 -7.76
C LYS A 34 8.40 -0.82 -7.82
N VAL A 35 7.72 -1.51 -6.89
CA VAL A 35 6.24 -1.52 -6.83
C VAL A 35 5.68 -0.10 -6.79
N VAL A 36 6.18 0.75 -5.90
CA VAL A 36 5.70 2.14 -5.79
C VAL A 36 6.03 2.94 -7.06
N SER A 37 7.24 2.78 -7.61
CA SER A 37 7.66 3.44 -8.85
C SER A 37 6.78 3.07 -10.06
N ASP A 38 6.46 1.78 -10.20
CA ASP A 38 5.59 1.28 -11.27
C ASP A 38 4.18 1.87 -11.17
N TYR A 39 3.66 2.07 -9.96
CA TYR A 39 2.37 2.72 -9.74
C TYR A 39 2.38 4.21 -10.15
N TYR A 40 3.46 4.95 -9.84
CA TYR A 40 3.64 6.31 -10.34
C TYR A 40 3.71 6.34 -11.89
N ALA A 41 4.47 5.43 -12.50
CA ALA A 41 4.57 5.31 -13.96
C ALA A 41 3.21 4.96 -14.61
N LYS A 42 2.41 4.11 -13.94
CA LYS A 42 1.06 3.77 -14.37
C LYS A 42 0.12 4.97 -14.33
N CYS A 43 0.15 5.79 -13.27
CA CYS A 43 -0.59 7.05 -13.22
C CYS A 43 -0.23 7.96 -14.40
N ALA A 44 1.07 8.11 -14.68
CA ALA A 44 1.56 8.99 -15.75
C ALA A 44 1.16 8.50 -17.16
N SER A 45 1.07 7.19 -17.37
CA SER A 45 0.76 6.60 -18.69
C SER A 45 -0.75 6.43 -18.97
N GLN A 46 -1.61 6.43 -17.94
CA GLN A 46 -3.06 6.20 -18.08
C GLN A 46 -3.89 7.50 -18.11
N GLY A 47 -3.50 8.45 -18.96
CA GLY A 47 -4.24 9.71 -19.14
C GLY A 47 -4.07 10.73 -18.00
N GLY A 48 -3.27 10.41 -16.98
CA GLY A 48 -2.98 11.28 -15.85
C GLY A 48 -4.06 11.30 -14.77
N THR A 49 -4.01 12.32 -13.91
CA THR A 49 -4.96 12.56 -12.83
C THR A 49 -5.56 13.96 -12.92
N TYR A 50 -6.81 14.11 -12.49
CA TYR A 50 -7.51 15.39 -12.42
C TYR A 50 -7.41 16.06 -11.03
N SER A 51 -6.82 15.37 -10.06
CA SER A 51 -6.60 15.83 -8.68
C SER A 51 -5.17 15.52 -8.24
N ASP A 52 -4.75 16.10 -7.11
CA ASP A 52 -3.54 15.66 -6.43
C ASP A 52 -3.71 14.21 -5.95
N TYR A 53 -2.60 13.49 -5.83
CA TYR A 53 -2.64 12.10 -5.38
C TYR A 53 -1.40 11.68 -4.59
N GLY A 54 -1.54 10.57 -3.86
CA GLY A 54 -0.45 9.88 -3.21
C GLY A 54 -0.71 8.38 -3.09
N PHE A 55 0.18 7.65 -2.42
CA PHE A 55 0.05 6.21 -2.23
C PHE A 55 0.25 5.77 -0.78
N HIS A 56 -0.58 4.82 -0.37
CA HIS A 56 -0.32 3.86 0.68
C HIS A 56 0.33 2.61 0.06
N LEU A 57 1.33 2.01 0.72
CA LEU A 57 1.86 0.71 0.29
C LEU A 57 1.02 -0.41 0.92
N ILE A 58 0.41 -1.28 0.12
CA ILE A 58 -0.06 -2.57 0.65
C ILE A 58 1.16 -3.48 0.73
N LEU A 59 1.46 -3.95 1.94
CA LEU A 59 2.62 -4.78 2.23
C LEU A 59 2.15 -6.21 2.50
N THR A 60 2.51 -7.13 1.61
CA THR A 60 2.10 -8.55 1.63
C THR A 60 3.26 -9.51 1.87
N ASN A 61 4.49 -9.05 1.67
CA ASN A 61 5.71 -9.81 1.90
C ASN A 61 6.76 -8.96 2.66
N PRO A 62 6.67 -8.91 4.01
CA PRO A 62 7.52 -8.07 4.85
C PRO A 62 8.85 -8.78 5.17
N THR A 63 9.70 -8.99 4.17
CA THR A 63 11.04 -9.56 4.37
C THR A 63 11.92 -8.58 5.17
N PRO A 64 13.00 -9.06 5.83
CA PRO A 64 13.94 -8.18 6.52
C PRO A 64 14.50 -7.07 5.60
N ALA A 65 14.84 -7.39 4.34
CA ALA A 65 15.27 -6.40 3.37
C ALA A 65 14.21 -5.32 3.10
N VAL A 66 12.93 -5.73 2.95
CA VAL A 66 11.84 -4.78 2.77
C VAL A 66 11.68 -3.88 4.00
N LEU A 67 11.67 -4.46 5.21
CA LEU A 67 11.44 -3.73 6.46
C LEU A 67 12.61 -2.79 6.83
N ASP A 68 13.83 -3.30 6.76
CA ASP A 68 14.99 -2.63 7.33
C ASP A 68 15.71 -1.73 6.33
N GLU A 69 15.64 -2.04 5.03
CA GLU A 69 16.35 -1.30 3.98
C GLU A 69 15.40 -0.46 3.13
N GLN A 70 14.30 -1.04 2.65
CA GLN A 70 13.45 -0.39 1.64
C GLN A 70 12.38 0.55 2.24
N LEU A 71 11.72 0.17 3.34
CA LEU A 71 10.74 1.06 4.00
C LEU A 71 11.32 2.41 4.43
N PRO A 72 12.55 2.49 5.01
CA PRO A 72 13.18 3.78 5.31
C PRO A 72 13.38 4.66 4.06
N ILE A 73 13.77 4.06 2.93
CA ILE A 73 13.94 4.77 1.66
C ILE A 73 12.58 5.27 1.16
N LEU A 74 11.55 4.42 1.13
CA LEU A 74 10.19 4.83 0.77
C LEU A 74 9.67 5.98 1.64
N ARG A 75 9.97 5.94 2.94
CA ARG A 75 9.56 6.98 3.88
C ARG A 75 10.28 8.31 3.66
N LYS A 76 11.60 8.26 3.46
CA LYS A 76 12.45 9.45 3.39
C LYS A 76 12.44 10.09 1.99
N GLU A 77 12.51 9.26 0.96
CA GLU A 77 12.70 9.69 -0.43
C GLU A 77 11.40 9.54 -1.24
N GLY A 78 10.67 8.44 -1.05
CA GLY A 78 9.42 8.17 -1.76
C GLY A 78 8.18 8.90 -1.22
N GLY A 79 8.30 9.60 -0.09
CA GLY A 79 7.18 10.31 0.56
C GLY A 79 6.08 9.40 1.12
N ILE A 80 6.27 8.08 1.12
CA ILE A 80 5.27 7.12 1.60
C ILE A 80 5.25 7.15 3.13
N SER A 81 4.14 7.60 3.70
CA SER A 81 4.00 7.78 5.14
C SER A 81 3.17 6.69 5.82
N SER A 82 2.70 5.68 5.06
CA SER A 82 1.76 4.70 5.58
C SER A 82 1.75 3.39 4.79
N VAL A 83 1.45 2.31 5.51
CA VAL A 83 1.32 0.95 4.97
C VAL A 83 -0.06 0.36 5.32
N LYS A 84 -0.55 -0.55 4.48
CA LYS A 84 -1.79 -1.30 4.68
C LYS A 84 -1.50 -2.79 4.70
N LEU A 85 -2.01 -3.46 5.71
CA LEU A 85 -1.87 -4.90 5.94
C LEU A 85 -3.25 -5.57 5.83
N TYR A 86 -3.23 -6.86 5.53
CA TYR A 86 -4.42 -7.70 5.54
C TYR A 86 -4.23 -8.85 6.54
N MET A 87 -5.27 -9.12 7.34
CA MET A 87 -5.39 -10.32 8.16
C MET A 87 -6.14 -11.45 7.44
N THR A 88 -6.46 -11.23 6.15
CA THR A 88 -7.36 -12.02 5.30
C THR A 88 -6.77 -12.17 3.89
N TYR A 89 -7.35 -13.08 3.10
CA TYR A 89 -6.93 -13.50 1.76
C TYR A 89 -5.60 -14.23 1.70
N ASP A 90 -5.53 -15.44 1.13
CA ASP A 90 -4.30 -16.25 1.10
C ASP A 90 -3.09 -15.54 0.46
N ASN A 91 -3.35 -14.72 -0.56
CA ASN A 91 -2.33 -13.97 -1.28
C ASN A 91 -1.93 -12.64 -0.61
N ARG A 92 -2.59 -12.23 0.49
CA ARG A 92 -2.31 -10.93 1.15
C ARG A 92 -2.16 -11.02 2.66
N GLN A 93 -2.65 -12.09 3.27
CA GLN A 93 -2.62 -12.31 4.71
C GLN A 93 -1.18 -12.36 5.20
N LEU A 94 -0.94 -11.61 6.27
CA LEU A 94 0.24 -11.71 7.11
C LEU A 94 -0.09 -12.49 8.38
N SER A 95 0.88 -13.25 8.88
CA SER A 95 0.80 -13.84 10.22
C SER A 95 0.93 -12.76 11.30
N ASP A 96 0.48 -13.06 12.52
CA ASP A 96 0.62 -12.15 13.66
C ASP A 96 2.08 -11.73 13.90
N ALA A 97 3.03 -12.67 13.74
CA ALA A 97 4.46 -12.37 13.86
C ALA A 97 4.93 -11.36 12.81
N GLN A 98 4.47 -11.49 11.56
CA GLN A 98 4.75 -10.54 10.49
C GLN A 98 4.10 -9.18 10.76
N ILE A 99 2.84 -9.16 11.22
CA ILE A 99 2.14 -7.92 11.59
C ILE A 99 2.90 -7.20 12.71
N MET A 100 3.35 -7.92 13.74
CA MET A 100 4.14 -7.35 14.84
C MET A 100 5.47 -6.78 14.35
N ALA A 101 6.16 -7.45 13.43
CA ALA A 101 7.39 -6.92 12.83
C ALA A 101 7.13 -5.61 12.06
N VAL A 102 6.06 -5.56 11.26
CA VAL A 102 5.66 -4.35 10.53
C VAL A 102 5.27 -3.22 11.49
N LEU A 103 4.48 -3.49 12.52
CA LEU A 103 4.08 -2.50 13.53
C LEU A 103 5.29 -1.92 14.27
N ALA A 104 6.24 -2.77 14.67
CA ALA A 104 7.46 -2.34 15.33
C ALA A 104 8.31 -1.43 14.43
N ARG A 105 8.49 -1.82 13.16
CA ARG A 105 9.30 -1.07 12.21
C ARG A 105 8.65 0.26 11.81
N THR A 106 7.36 0.24 11.46
CA THR A 106 6.62 1.45 11.07
C THR A 106 6.56 2.48 12.20
N ARG A 107 6.46 2.04 13.46
CA ARG A 107 6.59 2.92 14.63
C ARG A 107 7.93 3.67 14.66
N GLN A 108 9.04 2.99 14.40
CA GLN A 108 10.37 3.62 14.38
C GLN A 108 10.52 4.64 13.23
N LEU A 109 9.87 4.39 12.10
CA LEU A 109 9.91 5.24 10.92
C LEU A 109 8.87 6.38 10.93
N GLY A 110 8.00 6.43 11.95
CA GLY A 110 6.89 7.37 12.01
C GLY A 110 5.88 7.17 10.86
N MET A 111 5.68 5.92 10.45
CA MET A 111 4.71 5.53 9.43
C MET A 111 3.40 5.04 10.08
N THR A 112 2.27 5.39 9.48
CA THR A 112 0.95 4.91 9.92
C THR A 112 0.69 3.51 9.37
N THR A 113 0.33 2.56 10.24
CA THR A 113 -0.09 1.22 9.83
C THR A 113 -1.61 1.12 9.84
N MET A 114 -2.17 0.72 8.71
CA MET A 114 -3.59 0.42 8.54
C MET A 114 -3.78 -1.10 8.44
N ILE A 115 -4.86 -1.62 9.00
CA ILE A 115 -5.15 -3.05 8.96
C ILE A 115 -6.54 -3.24 8.35
N HIS A 116 -6.68 -4.21 7.45
CA HIS A 116 -7.96 -4.80 7.10
C HIS A 116 -8.18 -6.00 8.02
N ALA A 117 -8.96 -5.78 9.07
CA ALA A 117 -9.04 -6.66 10.23
C ALA A 117 -10.24 -7.60 10.13
N GLU A 118 -10.08 -8.68 9.39
CA GLU A 118 -11.04 -9.80 9.32
C GLU A 118 -10.31 -11.09 9.71
N ASN A 119 -10.97 -11.97 10.45
CA ASN A 119 -10.40 -13.27 10.82
C ASN A 119 -10.54 -14.24 9.63
N TRP A 120 -9.43 -14.51 8.95
CA TRP A 120 -9.42 -15.37 7.76
C TRP A 120 -9.84 -16.80 8.03
N ASP A 121 -9.41 -17.37 9.17
CA ASP A 121 -9.73 -18.75 9.51
C ASP A 121 -11.24 -18.93 9.71
N MET A 122 -11.90 -17.93 10.32
CA MET A 122 -13.34 -17.89 10.44
C MET A 122 -14.04 -17.73 9.08
N ILE A 123 -13.49 -16.91 8.18
CA ILE A 123 -14.02 -16.76 6.81
C ILE A 123 -13.86 -18.06 6.01
N LYS A 124 -12.77 -18.80 6.20
CA LYS A 124 -12.55 -20.10 5.55
C LYS A 124 -13.39 -21.24 6.13
N PHE A 125 -13.88 -21.07 7.35
CA PHE A 125 -14.70 -22.07 8.02
C PHE A 125 -16.14 -22.12 7.51
N ILE A 126 -16.67 -21.00 7.03
CA ILE A 126 -18.01 -20.88 6.43
C ILE A 126 -18.00 -21.26 4.94
#